data_AF-A0A959TSJ8-F1
#
_entry.id   AF-A0A959TSJ8-F1
#
_cell.length_a   1.000
_cell.length_b   1.000
_cell.length_c   1.000
_cell.angle_alpha   90.00
_cell.angle_beta   90.00
_cell.angle_gamma   90.00
#
_symmetry.space_group_name_H-M   'P 1'
#
loop_
_entity.id
_entity.type
_entity.pdbx_description
1 polymer ?
#
loop_
_entity_poly.entity_id
_entity_poly.type
_entity_poly.pdbx_seq_one_letter_code
_entity_poly.pdbx_strand_id
1 'polypeptide(L)'
;MLRSLSVLALALSTALPAQVASSPDEPVIPLGIPPTERIDVTGDLIADLLITGHTDHIDTDDGTLAGWYRRYVELLPGSVILMRSTRNNSGLYRMAEGETLDTAALARGFHFKQLHWSTPGSPVRFHLLQQSFGMDVPPGWYGTGEYYDEPMVLKSTFGGRTGIASFMVRFTLPAGTILVDALESLQVPATFGEDEDPPPSPLPPGDPFGFRNEREPQVIIPAGIPPDIPVDLDQDEVTDVWITGRKVEQGSGHAVFEQGIRAGEALLILERRDDRGHWSAFQLPLGERLEPMQLEAGLREGRLRWLKGHDHAVLQHAGDNEGWRLVQGAPSTLVYRNAPYGRSQIGVFEVHAEVPGGLLYLTPQAFVPEGQVLEIR
;
A
#
# COMPACT_ATOMS: atom_id res chain seq x y z
N MET A 1 -70.68 -48.08 42.84
CA MET A 1 -71.47 -47.97 41.59
C MET A 1 -70.66 -47.16 40.57
N LEU A 2 -70.92 -47.44 39.30
CA LEU A 2 -70.13 -47.16 38.11
C LEU A 2 -69.75 -45.70 37.79
N ARG A 3 -68.63 -45.60 37.04
CA ARG A 3 -68.31 -44.67 35.93
C ARG A 3 -67.96 -43.21 36.26
N SER A 4 -66.73 -42.82 35.95
CA SER A 4 -66.47 -42.15 34.66
C SER A 4 -64.97 -42.07 34.37
N LEU A 5 -64.56 -42.67 33.23
CA LEU A 5 -63.33 -42.34 32.53
C LEU A 5 -63.56 -41.03 31.77
N SER A 6 -62.56 -40.14 31.75
CA SER A 6 -62.33 -39.26 30.61
C SER A 6 -60.84 -38.96 30.54
N VAL A 7 -60.28 -39.44 29.43
CA VAL A 7 -58.92 -39.23 28.93
C VAL A 7 -58.77 -37.76 28.56
N LEU A 8 -57.68 -37.11 28.96
CA LEU A 8 -57.14 -35.99 28.20
C LEU A 8 -55.62 -36.07 28.13
N ALA A 9 -55.12 -35.84 26.92
CA ALA A 9 -53.79 -36.13 26.44
C ALA A 9 -52.78 -34.99 26.71
N LEU A 10 -51.51 -35.38 26.65
CA LEU A 10 -50.33 -34.66 26.16
C LEU A 10 -50.26 -33.13 26.34
N ALA A 11 -49.25 -32.68 27.09
CA ALA A 11 -48.31 -31.68 26.58
C ALA A 11 -46.94 -31.89 27.24
N LEU A 12 -46.02 -32.47 26.48
CA LEU A 12 -44.60 -32.55 26.78
C LEU A 12 -44.04 -31.11 26.69
N SER A 13 -43.56 -30.55 27.79
CA SER A 13 -42.90 -29.24 27.80
C SER A 13 -41.48 -29.40 27.26
N THR A 14 -41.32 -29.28 25.94
CA THR A 14 -40.00 -29.15 25.32
C THR A 14 -39.47 -27.74 25.56
N ALA A 15 -38.36 -27.65 26.30
CA ALA A 15 -37.58 -26.43 26.40
C ALA A 15 -36.99 -26.09 25.02
N LEU A 16 -37.45 -24.98 24.44
CA LEU A 16 -36.80 -24.33 23.31
C LEU A 16 -35.69 -23.41 23.87
N PRO A 17 -34.42 -23.55 23.46
CA PRO A 17 -33.48 -22.45 23.61
C PRO A 17 -33.88 -21.35 22.61
N ALA A 18 -34.17 -20.16 23.14
CA ALA A 18 -34.28 -18.97 22.33
C ALA A 18 -32.92 -18.70 21.66
N GLN A 19 -32.85 -18.91 20.35
CA GLN A 19 -31.79 -18.33 19.53
C GLN A 19 -31.98 -16.82 19.56
N VAL A 20 -31.12 -16.14 20.32
CA VAL A 20 -30.85 -14.72 20.08
C VAL A 20 -30.08 -14.68 18.76
N ALA A 21 -30.79 -14.42 17.67
CA ALA A 21 -30.17 -13.94 16.45
C ALA A 21 -29.65 -12.53 16.76
N SER A 22 -28.36 -12.43 17.11
CA SER A 22 -27.65 -11.17 17.03
C SER A 22 -27.62 -10.77 15.55
N SER A 23 -28.44 -9.80 15.19
CA SER A 23 -28.25 -9.05 13.95
C SER A 23 -26.78 -8.60 13.88
N PRO A 24 -26.10 -8.67 12.72
CA PRO A 24 -24.83 -7.98 12.58
C PRO A 24 -25.07 -6.50 12.89
N ASP A 25 -24.33 -5.96 13.86
CA ASP A 25 -24.34 -4.53 14.17
C ASP A 25 -24.18 -3.76 12.85
N GLU A 26 -25.15 -2.89 12.52
CA GLU A 26 -24.98 -1.94 11.44
C GLU A 26 -23.71 -1.12 11.73
N PRO A 27 -22.85 -0.87 10.73
CA PRO A 27 -21.62 -0.12 10.93
C PRO A 27 -21.99 1.25 11.53
N VAL A 28 -21.48 1.53 12.73
CA VAL A 28 -21.66 2.82 13.38
C VAL A 28 -20.91 3.87 12.55
N ILE A 29 -21.64 4.68 11.79
CA ILE A 29 -21.07 5.78 11.03
C ILE A 29 -20.86 6.95 12.00
N PRO A 30 -19.61 7.33 12.34
CA PRO A 30 -19.38 8.45 13.23
C PRO A 30 -19.92 9.74 12.59
N LEU A 31 -20.67 10.50 13.38
CA LEU A 31 -21.19 11.80 12.98
C LEU A 31 -20.06 12.85 13.12
N GLY A 32 -19.80 13.61 12.06
CA GLY A 32 -18.83 14.71 12.08
C GLY A 32 -17.61 14.48 11.19
N ILE A 33 -16.73 15.48 11.12
CA ILE A 33 -15.53 15.45 10.28
C ILE A 33 -14.48 14.56 10.93
N PRO A 34 -13.97 13.52 10.25
CA PRO A 34 -12.86 12.72 10.73
C PRO A 34 -11.60 13.56 10.94
N PRO A 35 -10.64 13.10 11.77
CA PRO A 35 -9.37 13.80 11.99
C PRO A 35 -8.63 14.11 10.68
N THR A 36 -7.78 15.14 10.74
CA THR A 36 -6.91 15.47 9.61
C THR A 36 -5.76 14.48 9.50
N GLU A 37 -5.40 14.14 8.27
CA GLU A 37 -4.34 13.17 7.98
C GLU A 37 -3.36 13.78 6.98
N ARG A 38 -2.06 13.57 7.23
CA ARG A 38 -0.96 14.07 6.40
C ARG A 38 -0.37 12.89 5.66
N ILE A 39 -0.28 13.01 4.33
CA ILE A 39 0.20 11.92 3.46
C ILE A 39 1.44 12.41 2.72
N ASP A 40 2.51 11.64 2.83
CA ASP A 40 3.70 11.73 1.99
C ASP A 40 3.52 10.76 0.82
N VAL A 41 3.46 11.31 -0.39
CA VAL A 41 3.30 10.54 -1.64
C VAL A 41 4.59 10.53 -2.45
N THR A 42 5.52 11.45 -2.18
CA THR A 42 6.83 11.48 -2.82
C THR A 42 7.86 10.55 -2.16
N GLY A 43 7.59 10.10 -0.94
CA GLY A 43 8.43 9.19 -0.16
C GLY A 43 9.64 9.90 0.46
N ASP A 44 9.59 11.22 0.63
CA ASP A 44 10.69 12.02 1.19
C ASP A 44 10.56 12.29 2.70
N LEU A 45 9.59 11.63 3.36
CA LEU A 45 9.18 11.76 4.75
C LEU A 45 8.53 13.11 5.09
N ILE A 46 8.21 13.92 4.09
CA ILE A 46 7.50 15.19 4.25
C ILE A 46 6.13 15.05 3.58
N ALA A 47 5.09 15.37 4.33
CA ALA A 47 3.75 15.26 3.79
C ALA A 47 3.52 16.26 2.66
N ASP A 48 3.00 15.76 1.54
CA ASP A 48 2.64 16.50 0.35
C ASP A 48 1.14 16.82 0.27
N LEU A 49 0.33 15.99 0.92
CA LEU A 49 -1.13 16.06 0.89
C LEU A 49 -1.70 16.12 2.31
N LEU A 50 -2.84 16.80 2.42
CA LEU A 50 -3.65 16.89 3.63
C LEU A 50 -5.07 16.40 3.33
N ILE A 51 -5.48 15.32 3.97
CA ILE A 51 -6.90 14.94 4.04
C ILE A 51 -7.50 15.74 5.19
N THR A 52 -8.52 16.54 4.91
CA THR A 52 -9.17 17.39 5.90
C THR A 52 -10.65 17.59 5.57
N GLY A 53 -11.36 18.34 6.41
CA GLY A 53 -12.74 18.68 6.15
C GLY A 53 -13.18 20.02 6.73
N HIS A 54 -14.34 20.46 6.27
CA HIS A 54 -14.97 21.71 6.67
C HIS A 54 -16.47 21.51 6.90
N THR A 55 -17.07 22.34 7.76
CA THR A 55 -18.51 22.32 8.04
C THR A 55 -19.15 23.53 7.38
N ASP A 56 -20.04 23.28 6.43
CA ASP A 56 -20.89 24.31 5.84
C ASP A 56 -22.23 24.33 6.56
N HIS A 57 -22.63 25.50 7.04
CA HIS A 57 -23.93 25.70 7.65
C HIS A 57 -24.96 26.17 6.62
N ILE A 58 -26.20 25.72 6.77
CA ILE A 58 -27.36 26.24 6.07
C ILE A 58 -28.23 26.95 7.10
N ASP A 59 -28.62 28.18 6.79
CA ASP A 59 -29.57 28.93 7.62
C ASP A 59 -30.94 28.26 7.53
N THR A 60 -31.49 27.87 8.67
CA THR A 60 -32.85 27.33 8.79
C THR A 60 -33.73 28.37 9.46
N ASP A 61 -34.97 28.50 8.96
CA ASP A 61 -35.95 29.47 9.48
C ASP A 61 -36.38 29.16 10.93
N ASP A 62 -36.19 27.93 11.40
CA ASP A 62 -36.55 27.45 12.74
C ASP A 62 -35.39 27.50 13.76
N GLY A 63 -34.21 27.96 13.34
CA GLY A 63 -33.02 28.09 14.19
C GLY A 63 -32.31 26.77 14.50
N THR A 64 -32.65 25.69 13.79
CA THR A 64 -31.95 24.39 13.91
C THR A 64 -30.63 24.39 13.13
N LEU A 65 -29.56 23.83 13.69
CA LEU A 65 -28.29 23.72 12.97
C LEU A 65 -28.38 22.59 11.93
N ALA A 66 -28.42 22.96 10.66
CA ALA A 66 -28.36 22.04 9.53
C ALA A 66 -27.22 22.41 8.58
N GLY A 67 -26.76 21.44 7.79
CA GLY A 67 -25.71 21.69 6.82
C GLY A 67 -24.97 20.44 6.37
N TRP A 68 -23.73 20.64 5.93
CA TRP A 68 -22.89 19.62 5.34
C TRP A 68 -21.51 19.59 6.00
N TYR A 69 -21.09 18.40 6.42
CA TYR A 69 -19.68 18.08 6.58
C TYR A 69 -19.10 17.76 5.20
N ARG A 70 -17.99 18.37 4.82
CA ARG A 70 -17.27 18.07 3.57
C ARG A 70 -15.88 17.55 3.88
N ARG A 71 -15.41 16.57 3.13
CA ARG A 71 -14.00 16.14 3.12
C ARG A 71 -13.36 16.38 1.77
N TYR A 72 -12.11 16.78 1.81
CA TYR A 72 -11.30 17.05 0.64
C TYR A 72 -9.84 16.68 0.88
N VAL A 73 -9.13 16.48 -0.22
CA VAL A 73 -7.67 16.33 -0.24
C VAL A 73 -7.09 17.65 -0.76
N GLU A 74 -6.14 18.23 -0.03
CA GLU A 74 -5.48 19.50 -0.37
C GLU A 74 -3.97 19.30 -0.53
N LEU A 75 -3.36 19.96 -1.50
CA LEU A 75 -1.90 20.03 -1.63
C LEU A 75 -1.31 20.86 -0.48
N LEU A 76 -0.27 20.36 0.16
CA LEU A 76 0.49 21.10 1.16
C LEU A 76 1.46 22.11 0.52
N PRO A 77 1.92 23.13 1.26
CA PRO A 77 2.88 24.10 0.75
C PRO A 77 4.17 23.43 0.26
N GLY A 78 4.60 23.76 -0.96
CA GLY A 78 5.75 23.13 -1.61
C GLY A 78 5.35 22.09 -2.66
N SER A 79 4.08 21.67 -2.67
CA SER A 79 3.55 20.72 -3.64
C SER A 79 2.70 21.41 -4.72
N VAL A 80 2.82 20.91 -5.95
CA VAL A 80 2.07 21.36 -7.14
C VAL A 80 1.58 20.13 -7.91
N ILE A 81 0.43 20.22 -8.55
CA ILE A 81 -0.12 19.13 -9.37
C ILE A 81 0.13 19.35 -10.85
N LEU A 82 0.32 18.28 -11.60
CA LEU A 82 0.50 18.30 -13.03
C LEU A 82 -0.83 18.62 -13.73
N MET A 83 -0.80 19.60 -14.61
CA MET A 83 -1.92 20.06 -15.39
C MET A 83 -1.67 19.79 -16.87
N ARG A 84 -2.70 19.32 -17.57
CA ARG A 84 -2.72 19.21 -19.03
C ARG A 84 -3.30 20.48 -19.63
N SER A 85 -2.58 21.04 -20.58
CA SER A 85 -3.04 22.12 -21.45
C SER A 85 -3.58 21.54 -22.75
N THR A 86 -4.79 21.94 -23.11
CA THR A 86 -5.37 21.76 -24.45
C THR A 86 -5.57 23.13 -25.09
N ARG A 87 -5.87 23.16 -26.40
CA ARG A 87 -6.01 24.41 -27.17
C ARG A 87 -6.99 25.42 -26.54
N ASN A 88 -7.99 24.94 -25.79
CA ASN A 88 -9.07 25.77 -25.27
C ASN A 88 -9.29 25.63 -23.74
N ASN A 89 -8.56 24.75 -23.05
CA ASN A 89 -8.77 24.52 -21.63
C ASN A 89 -7.54 23.90 -20.95
N SER A 90 -7.38 24.12 -19.65
CA SER A 90 -6.45 23.42 -18.77
C SER A 90 -7.22 22.55 -17.80
N GLY A 91 -6.74 21.33 -17.55
CA GLY A 91 -7.31 20.43 -16.56
C GLY A 91 -6.22 19.63 -15.87
N LEU A 92 -6.60 18.83 -14.88
CA LEU A 92 -5.67 17.89 -14.25
C LEU A 92 -5.12 16.92 -15.29
N TYR A 93 -3.81 16.69 -15.25
CA TYR A 93 -3.24 15.56 -15.97
C TYR A 93 -3.64 14.28 -15.25
N ARG A 94 -4.10 13.31 -16.02
CA ARG A 94 -4.48 11.98 -15.55
C ARG A 94 -3.73 10.98 -16.40
N MET A 95 -3.00 10.10 -15.74
CA MET A 95 -2.27 9.02 -16.40
C MET A 95 -3.27 7.98 -16.89
N ALA A 96 -3.06 7.47 -18.10
CA ALA A 96 -3.85 6.36 -18.59
C ALA A 96 -3.59 5.11 -17.73
N GLU A 97 -4.55 4.20 -17.69
CA GLU A 97 -4.39 2.90 -17.04
C GLU A 97 -3.17 2.15 -17.63
N GLY A 98 -2.21 1.80 -16.77
CA GLY A 98 -0.97 1.13 -17.16
C GLY A 98 0.13 2.07 -17.72
N GLU A 99 -0.09 3.38 -17.72
CA GLU A 99 0.97 4.36 -18.00
C GLU A 99 1.92 4.46 -16.81
N THR A 100 3.23 4.39 -17.07
CA THR A 100 4.28 4.58 -16.06
C THR A 100 4.75 6.03 -16.02
N LEU A 101 5.24 6.48 -14.86
CA LEU A 101 5.78 7.81 -14.67
C LEU A 101 7.14 7.93 -15.41
N ASP A 102 7.12 8.45 -16.64
CA ASP A 102 8.31 8.63 -17.46
C ASP A 102 8.72 10.11 -17.54
N THR A 103 9.88 10.45 -16.96
CA THR A 103 10.43 11.81 -17.00
C THR A 103 10.70 12.30 -18.42
N ALA A 104 11.03 11.43 -19.37
CA ALA A 104 11.22 11.81 -20.77
C ALA A 104 9.89 12.16 -21.45
N ALA A 105 8.80 11.44 -21.15
CA ALA A 105 7.46 11.76 -21.61
C ALA A 105 6.96 13.08 -21.03
N LEU A 106 7.16 13.30 -19.73
CA LEU A 106 6.82 14.54 -19.06
C LEU A 106 7.60 15.72 -19.65
N ALA A 107 8.91 15.59 -19.81
CA ALA A 107 9.77 16.61 -20.42
C ALA A 107 9.31 16.98 -21.84
N ARG A 108 8.92 16.00 -22.67
CA ARG A 108 8.30 16.25 -23.97
C ARG A 108 6.99 17.04 -23.82
N GLY A 109 6.14 16.67 -22.87
CA GLY A 109 4.89 17.36 -22.59
C GLY A 109 5.08 18.82 -22.19
N PHE A 110 6.07 19.12 -21.34
CA PHE A 110 6.45 20.50 -21.00
C PHE A 110 7.01 21.25 -22.21
N HIS A 111 7.95 20.65 -22.94
CA HIS A 111 8.57 21.26 -24.13
C HIS A 111 7.53 21.68 -25.19
N PHE A 112 6.52 20.83 -25.43
CA PHE A 112 5.43 21.13 -26.36
C PHE A 112 4.26 21.91 -25.73
N LYS A 113 4.41 22.40 -24.49
CA LYS A 113 3.40 23.17 -23.74
C LYS A 113 2.06 22.43 -23.60
N GLN A 114 2.10 21.11 -23.60
CA GLN A 114 0.95 20.23 -23.37
C GLN A 114 0.77 19.96 -21.88
N LEU A 115 1.82 20.12 -21.09
CA LEU A 115 1.83 19.98 -19.64
C LEU A 115 2.37 21.26 -18.99
N HIS A 116 1.91 21.54 -17.78
CA HIS A 116 2.47 22.57 -16.89
C HIS A 116 2.16 22.20 -15.44
N TRP A 117 2.92 22.73 -14.50
CA TRP A 117 2.59 22.62 -13.08
C TRP A 117 1.49 23.62 -12.70
N SER A 118 0.61 23.24 -11.78
CA SER A 118 -0.32 24.17 -11.15
C SER A 118 0.44 25.31 -10.47
N THR A 119 -0.20 26.49 -10.35
CA THR A 119 0.42 27.64 -9.68
C THR A 119 0.78 27.32 -8.23
N PRO A 120 2.06 27.47 -7.81
CA PRO A 120 2.47 27.28 -6.42
C PRO A 120 1.65 28.16 -5.47
N GLY A 121 1.19 27.58 -4.36
CA GLY A 121 0.39 28.29 -3.36
C GLY A 121 -1.07 28.55 -3.75
N SER A 122 -1.50 28.15 -4.96
CA SER A 122 -2.93 28.06 -5.28
C SER A 122 -3.51 26.82 -4.57
N PRO A 123 -4.57 26.96 -3.77
CA PRO A 123 -5.16 25.82 -3.07
C PRO A 123 -5.86 24.92 -4.09
N VAL A 124 -5.19 23.84 -4.49
CA VAL A 124 -5.84 22.75 -5.23
C VAL A 124 -6.49 21.84 -4.20
N ARG A 125 -7.81 21.71 -4.28
CA ARG A 125 -8.63 20.89 -3.38
C ARG A 125 -9.49 19.95 -4.20
N PHE A 126 -9.42 18.67 -3.90
CA PHE A 126 -10.29 17.64 -4.48
C PHE A 126 -11.46 17.45 -3.53
N HIS A 127 -12.66 17.88 -3.92
CA HIS A 127 -13.84 17.79 -3.07
C HIS A 127 -14.46 16.40 -3.25
N LEU A 128 -14.27 15.49 -2.30
CA LEU A 128 -14.55 14.07 -2.54
C LEU A 128 -15.85 13.62 -1.89
N LEU A 129 -16.05 14.01 -0.63
CA LEU A 129 -17.13 13.46 0.19
C LEU A 129 -17.91 14.55 0.91
N GLN A 130 -19.20 14.29 1.13
CA GLN A 130 -20.08 15.11 1.94
C GLN A 130 -21.02 14.25 2.80
N GLN A 131 -21.33 14.71 4.01
CA GLN A 131 -22.30 14.11 4.92
C GLN A 131 -23.22 15.21 5.45
N SER A 132 -24.53 15.01 5.36
CA SER A 132 -25.51 15.96 5.89
C SER A 132 -25.67 15.83 7.40
N PHE A 133 -25.95 16.94 8.08
CA PHE A 133 -26.42 16.96 9.47
C PHE A 133 -27.63 17.89 9.60
N GLY A 134 -28.56 17.55 10.51
CA GLY A 134 -29.77 18.35 10.73
C GLY A 134 -30.73 18.41 9.54
N MET A 135 -30.54 17.56 8.52
CA MET A 135 -31.37 17.48 7.31
C MET A 135 -32.08 16.13 7.26
N ASP A 136 -33.24 16.08 6.59
CA ASP A 136 -33.98 14.83 6.31
C ASP A 136 -33.35 14.07 5.12
N VAL A 137 -32.06 13.78 5.24
CA VAL A 137 -31.25 13.01 4.30
C VAL A 137 -30.70 11.81 5.07
N PRO A 138 -30.66 10.60 4.46
CA PRO A 138 -30.17 9.43 5.15
C PRO A 138 -28.76 9.65 5.75
N PRO A 139 -28.43 9.05 6.90
CA PRO A 139 -27.11 9.17 7.50
C PRO A 139 -26.07 8.45 6.63
N GLY A 140 -24.95 9.12 6.34
CA GLY A 140 -23.83 8.53 5.62
C GLY A 140 -22.99 9.56 4.87
N TRP A 141 -21.80 9.14 4.45
CA TRP A 141 -21.00 9.90 3.49
C TRP A 141 -21.45 9.61 2.06
N TYR A 142 -21.38 10.65 1.23
CA TYR A 142 -21.76 10.63 -0.18
C TYR A 142 -20.65 11.22 -1.03
N GLY A 143 -20.43 10.67 -2.22
CA GLY A 143 -19.57 11.30 -3.22
C GLY A 143 -20.16 12.62 -3.71
N THR A 144 -19.32 13.63 -3.93
CA THR A 144 -19.71 14.93 -4.51
C THR A 144 -20.02 14.86 -6.01
N GLY A 145 -19.68 13.75 -6.67
CA GLY A 145 -19.70 13.60 -8.12
C GLY A 145 -18.37 13.93 -8.79
N GLU A 146 -17.37 14.42 -8.04
CA GLU A 146 -15.99 14.55 -8.50
C GLU A 146 -15.25 13.23 -8.28
N TYR A 147 -15.04 12.50 -9.39
CA TYR A 147 -14.31 11.24 -9.40
C TYR A 147 -12.93 11.42 -10.03
N TYR A 148 -11.92 10.89 -9.35
CA TYR A 148 -10.50 10.93 -9.74
C TYR A 148 -9.99 9.50 -9.84
N ASP A 149 -10.63 8.74 -10.73
CA ASP A 149 -10.43 7.29 -10.87
C ASP A 149 -9.14 6.92 -11.62
N GLU A 150 -8.40 7.92 -12.08
CA GLU A 150 -7.16 7.78 -12.83
C GLU A 150 -6.00 8.38 -12.01
N PRO A 151 -4.78 7.81 -12.10
CA PRO A 151 -3.65 8.35 -11.36
C PRO A 151 -3.34 9.80 -11.74
N MET A 152 -3.13 10.62 -10.73
CA MET A 152 -2.71 12.01 -10.85
C MET A 152 -1.22 12.13 -10.54
N VAL A 153 -0.57 13.19 -11.00
CA VAL A 153 0.87 13.40 -10.78
C VAL A 153 1.08 14.69 -10.02
N LEU A 154 1.83 14.65 -8.91
CA LEU A 154 2.33 15.86 -8.26
C LEU A 154 3.85 15.99 -8.40
N LYS A 155 4.33 17.22 -8.18
CA LYS A 155 5.70 17.56 -7.83
C LYS A 155 5.72 18.16 -6.44
N SER A 156 6.66 17.76 -5.60
CA SER A 156 6.90 18.37 -4.29
C SER A 156 8.34 18.80 -4.17
N THR A 157 8.55 20.02 -3.68
CA THR A 157 9.89 20.58 -3.46
C THR A 157 10.02 20.99 -2.00
N PHE A 158 10.82 20.25 -1.24
CA PHE A 158 11.08 20.55 0.17
C PHE A 158 12.53 20.25 0.54
N GLY A 159 13.13 21.09 1.38
CA GLY A 159 14.49 20.86 1.90
C GLY A 159 15.60 20.77 0.84
N GLY A 160 15.37 21.31 -0.36
CA GLY A 160 16.31 21.21 -1.49
C GLY A 160 16.24 19.90 -2.27
N ARG A 161 15.29 19.01 -1.94
CA ARG A 161 14.95 17.83 -2.72
C ARG A 161 13.69 18.11 -3.53
N THR A 162 13.53 17.43 -4.66
CA THR A 162 12.32 17.53 -5.47
C THR A 162 11.95 16.17 -5.99
N GLY A 163 10.77 15.71 -5.58
CA GLY A 163 10.17 14.47 -6.05
C GLY A 163 9.00 14.78 -6.98
N ILE A 164 8.80 13.93 -7.97
CA ILE A 164 7.51 13.76 -8.64
C ILE A 164 6.93 12.42 -8.21
N ALA A 165 5.61 12.37 -8.01
CA ALA A 165 4.94 11.12 -7.70
C ALA A 165 3.60 11.04 -8.40
N SER A 166 3.26 9.84 -8.85
CA SER A 166 1.91 9.48 -9.25
C SER A 166 1.16 8.93 -8.04
N PHE A 167 -0.10 9.33 -7.88
CA PHE A 167 -0.94 8.91 -6.78
C PHE A 167 -2.40 8.79 -7.21
N MET A 168 -3.15 7.96 -6.49
CA MET A 168 -4.57 7.75 -6.70
C MET A 168 -5.34 8.11 -5.43
N VAL A 169 -6.53 8.68 -5.61
CA VAL A 169 -7.43 9.00 -4.49
C VAL A 169 -8.65 8.10 -4.58
N ARG A 170 -8.88 7.30 -3.55
CA ARG A 170 -10.04 6.42 -3.42
C ARG A 170 -10.84 6.79 -2.19
N PHE A 171 -12.10 6.36 -2.14
CA PHE A 171 -12.91 6.50 -0.95
C PHE A 171 -13.88 5.34 -0.79
N THR A 172 -14.27 5.07 0.45
CA THR A 172 -15.24 4.02 0.78
C THR A 172 -16.51 4.62 1.36
N LEU A 173 -17.65 4.19 0.82
CA LEU A 173 -18.97 4.58 1.30
C LEU A 173 -19.61 3.39 2.06
N PRO A 174 -20.43 3.65 3.09
CA PRO A 174 -20.83 4.96 3.61
C PRO A 174 -19.87 5.50 4.70
N ALA A 175 -18.78 4.80 5.00
CA ALA A 175 -17.84 5.12 6.08
C ALA A 175 -17.13 6.47 5.91
N GLY A 176 -16.98 6.94 4.67
CA GLY A 176 -16.39 8.23 4.35
C GLY A 176 -14.88 8.27 4.48
N THR A 177 -14.21 7.11 4.47
CA THR A 177 -12.75 7.02 4.49
C THR A 177 -12.20 7.43 3.14
N ILE A 178 -11.22 8.34 3.13
CA ILE A 178 -10.44 8.70 1.95
C ILE A 178 -9.11 7.97 2.06
N LEU A 179 -8.69 7.32 0.97
CA LEU A 179 -7.42 6.63 0.84
C LEU A 179 -6.64 7.33 -0.27
N VAL A 180 -5.36 7.56 -0.02
CA VAL A 180 -4.43 8.11 -1.00
C VAL A 180 -3.31 7.11 -1.17
N ASP A 181 -3.21 6.54 -2.36
CA ASP A 181 -2.19 5.55 -2.69
C ASP A 181 -1.10 6.20 -3.53
N ALA A 182 0.13 6.22 -3.03
CA ALA A 182 1.30 6.51 -3.86
C ALA A 182 1.55 5.32 -4.78
N LEU A 183 1.75 5.58 -6.08
CA LEU A 183 1.96 4.52 -7.08
C LEU A 183 3.44 4.43 -7.47
N GLU A 184 3.99 5.54 -7.95
CA GLU A 184 5.40 5.64 -8.35
C GLU A 184 5.94 7.00 -7.91
N SER A 185 7.21 7.06 -7.49
CA SER A 185 7.89 8.33 -7.21
C SER A 185 9.29 8.35 -7.83
N LEU A 186 9.71 9.53 -8.26
CA LEU A 186 11.01 9.76 -8.91
C LEU A 186 11.61 11.05 -8.40
N GLN A 187 12.91 11.04 -8.15
CA GLN A 187 13.66 12.26 -7.83
C GLN A 187 14.01 13.00 -9.12
N VAL A 188 13.77 14.30 -9.14
CA VAL A 188 14.04 15.18 -10.29
C VAL A 188 14.73 16.46 -9.83
N PRO A 189 15.42 17.19 -10.74
CA PRO A 189 15.87 18.54 -10.44
C PRO A 189 14.70 19.44 -10.04
N ALA A 190 14.94 20.41 -9.13
CA ALA A 190 13.91 21.36 -8.71
C ALA A 190 13.26 22.11 -9.90
N THR A 191 14.08 22.39 -10.91
CA THR A 191 13.71 23.07 -12.15
C THR A 191 12.96 22.19 -13.16
N PHE A 192 12.67 20.93 -12.84
CA PHE A 192 12.02 20.01 -13.78
C PHE A 192 10.61 20.51 -14.17
N GLY A 193 10.37 20.61 -15.48
CA GLY A 193 9.16 21.18 -16.05
C GLY A 193 9.05 22.70 -15.96
N GLU A 194 10.17 23.40 -15.72
CA GLU A 194 10.29 24.85 -15.95
C GLU A 194 10.71 25.12 -17.41
N ASP A 195 10.48 26.33 -17.93
CA ASP A 195 10.63 26.72 -19.35
C ASP A 195 12.07 26.58 -19.93
N GLU A 196 13.04 26.05 -19.17
CA GLU A 196 14.45 25.88 -19.54
C GLU A 196 14.95 24.42 -19.57
N ASP A 197 14.07 23.41 -19.64
CA ASP A 197 14.54 22.02 -19.81
C ASP A 197 15.26 21.85 -21.18
N PRO A 198 16.51 21.33 -21.20
CA PRO A 198 17.22 21.08 -22.45
C PRO A 198 16.45 20.06 -23.29
N PRO A 199 16.52 20.15 -24.64
CA PRO A 199 15.82 19.19 -25.50
C PRO A 199 16.27 17.77 -25.15
N PRO A 200 15.34 16.78 -25.16
CA PRO A 200 15.69 15.40 -24.88
C PRO A 200 16.82 14.95 -25.82
N SER A 201 17.78 14.18 -25.28
CA SER A 201 18.90 13.69 -26.07
C SER A 201 18.38 12.91 -27.28
N PRO A 202 18.88 13.18 -28.51
CA PRO A 202 18.44 12.46 -29.68
C PRO A 202 18.79 10.98 -29.53
N LEU A 203 17.83 10.11 -29.83
CA LEU A 203 18.03 8.66 -29.85
C LEU A 203 19.17 8.31 -30.84
N PRO A 204 19.99 7.29 -30.55
CA PRO A 204 21.02 6.83 -31.47
C PRO A 204 20.39 6.38 -32.80
N PRO A 205 21.07 6.58 -33.94
CA PRO A 205 20.48 6.34 -35.25
C PRO A 205 20.35 4.83 -35.52
N GLY A 206 19.11 4.34 -35.50
CA GLY A 206 18.74 2.97 -35.85
C GLY A 206 17.33 2.89 -36.44
N ASP A 207 17.28 2.95 -37.77
CA ASP A 207 16.18 2.66 -38.73
C ASP A 207 14.81 3.40 -38.61
N PRO A 208 14.46 4.30 -39.57
CA PRO A 208 13.24 5.10 -39.52
C PRO A 208 11.95 4.41 -40.03
N PHE A 209 11.96 3.13 -40.47
CA PHE A 209 10.73 2.46 -40.95
C PHE A 209 10.59 0.97 -40.61
N GLY A 210 10.95 0.57 -39.39
CA GLY A 210 10.69 -0.77 -38.87
C GLY A 210 9.48 -0.84 -37.95
N PHE A 211 8.25 -0.88 -38.49
CA PHE A 211 7.13 -1.45 -37.74
C PHE A 211 7.37 -2.96 -37.59
N ARG A 212 8.04 -3.37 -36.53
CA ARG A 212 7.93 -4.72 -36.00
C ARG A 212 7.19 -4.66 -34.68
N ASN A 213 5.93 -5.06 -34.76
CA ASN A 213 5.15 -5.59 -33.64
C ASN A 213 5.84 -6.86 -33.13
N GLU A 214 7.01 -6.73 -32.52
CA GLU A 214 7.44 -7.70 -31.53
C GLU A 214 6.74 -7.22 -30.26
N ARG A 215 5.48 -7.67 -30.11
CA ARG A 215 4.86 -7.74 -28.80
C ARG A 215 5.84 -8.53 -27.95
N GLU A 216 6.68 -7.84 -27.19
CA GLU A 216 7.18 -8.41 -25.94
C GLU A 216 5.95 -9.01 -25.27
N PRO A 217 6.02 -10.26 -24.79
CA PRO A 217 4.86 -10.91 -24.21
C PRO A 217 4.32 -9.95 -23.17
N GLN A 218 3.17 -9.34 -23.48
CA GLN A 218 2.40 -8.60 -22.50
C GLN A 218 2.09 -9.65 -21.45
N VAL A 219 2.83 -9.60 -20.35
CA VAL A 219 2.44 -10.28 -19.14
C VAL A 219 1.13 -9.60 -18.80
N ILE A 220 0.03 -10.24 -19.18
CA ILE A 220 -1.28 -9.92 -18.63
C ILE A 220 -1.12 -10.22 -17.14
N ILE A 221 -0.83 -9.20 -16.34
CA ILE A 221 -0.82 -9.31 -14.89
C ILE A 221 -2.29 -9.34 -14.49
N PRO A 222 -2.85 -10.49 -14.07
CA PRO A 222 -4.24 -10.52 -13.61
C PRO A 222 -4.38 -9.62 -12.38
N ALA A 223 -5.53 -8.96 -12.24
CA ALA A 223 -5.85 -8.22 -11.03
C ALA A 223 -5.60 -9.09 -9.79
N GLY A 224 -4.71 -8.64 -8.89
CA GLY A 224 -4.44 -9.31 -7.60
C GLY A 224 -2.99 -9.72 -7.32
N ILE A 225 -2.01 -9.39 -8.18
CA ILE A 225 -0.59 -9.61 -7.88
C ILE A 225 0.16 -8.28 -7.94
N PRO A 226 0.61 -7.71 -6.80
CA PRO A 226 1.48 -6.54 -6.80
C PRO A 226 2.76 -6.83 -7.59
N PRO A 227 3.32 -5.85 -8.33
CA PRO A 227 4.62 -6.02 -8.98
C PRO A 227 5.71 -6.33 -7.94
N ASP A 228 6.79 -6.98 -8.37
CA ASP A 228 7.94 -7.25 -7.51
C ASP A 228 8.55 -5.90 -7.06
N ILE A 229 8.54 -5.61 -5.76
CA ILE A 229 9.07 -4.36 -5.19
C ILE A 229 10.50 -4.63 -4.69
N PRO A 230 11.53 -3.96 -5.22
CA PRO A 230 12.88 -4.08 -4.69
C PRO A 230 12.99 -3.36 -3.34
N VAL A 231 13.68 -3.98 -2.39
CA VAL A 231 13.99 -3.44 -1.07
C VAL A 231 15.50 -3.52 -0.86
N ASP A 232 16.09 -2.37 -0.56
CA ASP A 232 17.47 -2.19 -0.15
C ASP A 232 17.49 -2.04 1.38
N LEU A 233 18.15 -2.95 2.10
CA LEU A 233 18.14 -3.00 3.56
C LEU A 233 19.29 -2.20 4.18
N ASP A 234 20.39 -2.02 3.46
CA ASP A 234 21.60 -1.35 3.96
C ASP A 234 21.96 -0.04 3.24
N GLN A 235 21.09 0.39 2.31
CA GLN A 235 21.19 1.63 1.54
C GLN A 235 22.43 1.67 0.63
N ASP A 236 22.88 0.52 0.14
CA ASP A 236 24.01 0.40 -0.77
C ASP A 236 23.65 0.52 -2.26
N GLU A 237 22.37 0.83 -2.56
CA GLU A 237 21.76 0.92 -3.88
C GLU A 237 21.65 -0.43 -4.61
N VAL A 238 21.87 -1.55 -3.93
CA VAL A 238 21.67 -2.90 -4.43
C VAL A 238 20.41 -3.51 -3.81
N THR A 239 19.61 -4.18 -4.64
CA THR A 239 18.42 -4.86 -4.13
C THR A 239 18.79 -6.09 -3.31
N ASP A 240 18.51 -6.00 -2.01
CA ASP A 240 18.71 -7.07 -1.03
C ASP A 240 17.54 -8.06 -1.00
N VAL A 241 16.31 -7.56 -1.06
CA VAL A 241 15.08 -8.37 -0.95
C VAL A 241 14.08 -7.87 -1.99
N TRP A 242 13.27 -8.79 -2.50
CA TRP A 242 12.11 -8.46 -3.32
C TRP A 242 10.84 -8.79 -2.54
N ILE A 243 9.91 -7.86 -2.44
CA ILE A 243 8.52 -8.20 -2.09
C ILE A 243 7.88 -8.70 -3.38
N THR A 244 7.45 -9.96 -3.40
CA THR A 244 6.96 -10.61 -4.61
C THR A 244 5.50 -11.02 -4.46
N GLY A 245 4.79 -11.06 -5.57
CA GLY A 245 3.45 -11.62 -5.65
C GLY A 245 3.42 -12.80 -6.63
N ARG A 246 2.66 -13.84 -6.33
CA ARG A 246 2.45 -14.97 -7.26
C ARG A 246 1.05 -15.54 -7.17
N LYS A 247 0.56 -16.07 -8.28
CA LYS A 247 -0.65 -16.89 -8.34
C LYS A 247 -0.26 -18.35 -8.12
N VAL A 248 -0.89 -18.97 -7.12
CA VAL A 248 -0.81 -20.39 -6.80
C VAL A 248 -2.10 -21.04 -7.27
N GLU A 249 -1.99 -21.92 -8.26
CA GLU A 249 -3.13 -22.72 -8.72
C GLU A 249 -3.42 -23.83 -7.72
N GLN A 250 -4.57 -23.77 -7.06
CA GLN A 250 -5.09 -24.94 -6.36
C GLN A 250 -5.86 -25.79 -7.35
N GLY A 251 -5.66 -27.11 -7.31
CA GLY A 251 -6.23 -28.08 -8.28
C GLY A 251 -7.76 -28.10 -8.39
N SER A 252 -8.48 -27.26 -7.65
CA SER A 252 -9.93 -27.02 -7.72
C SER A 252 -10.35 -25.95 -8.74
N GLY A 253 -9.42 -25.30 -9.44
CA GLY A 253 -9.72 -24.22 -10.39
C GLY A 253 -9.90 -22.84 -9.76
N HIS A 254 -9.78 -22.74 -8.43
CA HIS A 254 -9.70 -21.46 -7.72
C HIS A 254 -8.23 -21.00 -7.64
N ALA A 255 -8.00 -19.74 -8.00
CA ALA A 255 -6.69 -19.10 -7.92
C ALA A 255 -6.48 -18.53 -6.52
N VAL A 256 -5.39 -18.92 -5.86
CA VAL A 256 -4.96 -18.27 -4.63
C VAL A 256 -3.78 -17.37 -4.95
N PHE A 257 -3.82 -16.13 -4.49
CA PHE A 257 -2.72 -15.19 -4.63
C PHE A 257 -1.89 -15.18 -3.35
N GLU A 258 -0.58 -15.24 -3.48
CA GLU A 258 0.36 -15.14 -2.36
C GLU A 258 1.25 -13.92 -2.56
N GLN A 259 1.47 -13.17 -1.49
CA GLN A 259 2.50 -12.15 -1.43
C GLN A 259 3.53 -12.56 -0.39
N GLY A 260 4.80 -12.33 -0.69
CA GLY A 260 5.90 -12.78 0.13
C GLY A 260 7.15 -11.97 -0.08
N ILE A 261 8.24 -12.50 0.43
CA ILE A 261 9.57 -11.93 0.28
C ILE A 261 10.51 -12.96 -0.33
N ARG A 262 11.38 -12.49 -1.22
CA ARG A 262 12.43 -13.28 -1.86
C ARG A 262 13.76 -12.62 -1.62
N ALA A 263 14.69 -13.35 -1.02
CA ALA A 263 16.06 -12.87 -0.88
C ALA A 263 16.72 -12.68 -2.25
N GLY A 264 17.38 -11.54 -2.45
CA GLY A 264 18.23 -11.25 -3.60
C GLY A 264 19.47 -12.16 -3.65
N GLU A 265 20.23 -12.09 -4.74
CA GLU A 265 21.33 -13.04 -4.96
C GLU A 265 22.49 -12.91 -3.97
N ALA A 266 22.66 -11.72 -3.39
CA ALA A 266 23.74 -11.40 -2.45
C ALA A 266 23.34 -11.63 -0.98
N LEU A 267 22.05 -11.85 -0.71
CA LEU A 267 21.49 -11.96 0.63
C LEU A 267 21.19 -13.41 1.00
N LEU A 268 21.58 -13.79 2.22
CA LEU A 268 21.33 -15.11 2.79
C LEU A 268 20.42 -14.95 4.01
N ILE A 269 19.36 -15.75 4.10
CA ILE A 269 18.49 -15.80 5.28
C ILE A 269 18.97 -16.90 6.22
N LEU A 270 19.01 -16.60 7.52
CA LEU A 270 19.31 -17.59 8.55
C LEU A 270 18.08 -18.47 8.79
N GLU A 271 18.26 -19.78 8.72
CA GLU A 271 17.24 -20.75 9.09
C GLU A 271 17.67 -21.55 10.31
N ARG A 272 16.67 -22.00 11.07
CA ARG A 272 16.81 -22.92 12.20
C ARG A 272 16.11 -24.22 11.90
N ARG A 273 16.75 -25.31 12.30
CA ARG A 273 16.16 -26.64 12.32
C ARG A 273 15.39 -26.87 13.62
N ASP A 274 14.13 -27.27 13.52
CA ASP A 274 13.33 -27.69 14.68
C ASP A 274 13.70 -29.13 15.13
N ASP A 275 13.18 -29.55 16.28
CA ASP A 275 13.42 -30.89 16.85
C ASP A 275 12.85 -32.03 15.97
N ARG A 276 11.96 -31.71 15.02
CA ARG A 276 11.40 -32.64 14.03
C ARG A 276 12.22 -32.67 12.75
N GLY A 277 13.26 -31.86 12.66
CA GLY A 277 14.16 -31.76 11.53
C GLY A 277 13.73 -30.82 10.41
N HIS A 278 12.63 -30.07 10.56
CA HIS A 278 12.17 -29.08 9.60
C HIS A 278 12.98 -27.80 9.72
N TRP A 279 13.27 -27.17 8.58
CA TRP A 279 13.91 -25.87 8.53
C TRP A 279 12.84 -24.78 8.43
N SER A 280 13.01 -23.73 9.22
CA SER A 280 12.22 -22.52 9.15
C SER A 280 13.12 -21.31 9.33
N ALA A 281 12.70 -20.15 8.86
CA ALA A 281 13.34 -18.88 9.16
C ALA A 281 13.68 -18.75 10.67
N PHE A 282 14.93 -18.37 10.97
CA PHE A 282 15.32 -17.99 12.32
C PHE A 282 14.77 -16.59 12.59
N GLN A 283 13.87 -16.51 13.57
CA GLN A 283 13.31 -15.25 14.04
C GLN A 283 14.08 -14.80 15.29
N LEU A 284 14.52 -13.54 15.32
CA LEU A 284 15.16 -12.93 16.48
C LEU A 284 14.13 -12.02 17.16
N PRO A 285 13.57 -12.41 18.31
CA PRO A 285 12.58 -11.59 19.01
C PRO A 285 13.15 -10.26 19.51
N LEU A 286 12.26 -9.28 19.70
CA LEU A 286 12.60 -7.99 20.31
C LEU A 286 13.24 -8.20 21.70
N GLY A 287 14.39 -7.55 21.95
CA GLY A 287 15.13 -7.67 23.19
C GLY A 287 16.01 -8.93 23.31
N GLU A 288 15.96 -9.85 22.33
CA GLU A 288 16.92 -10.95 22.25
C GLU A 288 18.20 -10.55 21.50
N ARG A 289 19.25 -11.32 21.76
CA ARG A 289 20.58 -11.12 21.18
C ARG A 289 21.04 -12.40 20.50
N LEU A 290 21.59 -12.26 19.30
CA LEU A 290 22.32 -13.33 18.63
C LEU A 290 23.82 -13.11 18.84
N GLU A 291 24.40 -13.89 19.75
CA GLU A 291 25.83 -13.84 20.04
C GLU A 291 26.63 -14.57 18.95
N PRO A 292 27.84 -14.09 18.59
CA PRO A 292 28.68 -14.74 17.58
C PRO A 292 28.95 -16.23 17.88
N MET A 293 29.24 -16.55 19.14
CA MET A 293 29.49 -17.95 19.54
C MET A 293 28.24 -18.83 19.41
N GLN A 294 27.04 -18.28 19.60
CA GLN A 294 25.79 -19.03 19.43
C GLN A 294 25.54 -19.32 17.95
N LEU A 295 25.75 -18.32 17.09
CA LEU A 295 25.64 -18.47 15.63
C LEU A 295 26.63 -19.52 15.12
N GLU A 296 27.91 -19.41 15.49
CA GLU A 296 28.94 -20.36 15.09
C GLU A 296 28.66 -21.79 15.57
N ALA A 297 28.27 -21.95 16.84
CA ALA A 297 27.92 -23.26 17.39
C ALA A 297 26.71 -23.86 16.66
N GLY A 298 25.66 -23.06 16.43
CA GLY A 298 24.46 -23.49 15.71
C GLY A 298 24.76 -23.93 14.27
N LEU A 299 25.61 -23.18 13.55
CA LEU A 299 26.06 -23.55 12.20
C LEU A 299 26.89 -24.84 12.21
N ARG A 300 27.83 -24.97 13.16
CA ARG A 300 28.71 -26.15 13.29
C ARG A 300 27.94 -27.43 13.64
N GLU A 301 26.93 -27.32 14.49
CA GLU A 301 26.07 -28.42 14.92
C GLU A 301 24.97 -28.75 13.90
N GLY A 302 24.85 -27.97 12.81
CA GLY A 302 23.80 -28.16 11.81
C GLY A 302 22.39 -27.83 12.31
N ARG A 303 22.28 -27.02 13.37
CA ARG A 303 21.01 -26.47 13.89
C ARG A 303 20.63 -25.17 13.19
N LEU A 304 21.61 -24.45 12.65
CA LEU A 304 21.43 -23.26 11.82
C LEU A 304 22.02 -23.47 10.43
N ARG A 305 21.51 -22.75 9.44
CA ARG A 305 22.12 -22.65 8.11
C ARG A 305 21.80 -21.32 7.44
N TRP A 306 22.68 -20.90 6.55
CA TRP A 306 22.42 -19.80 5.63
C TRP A 306 21.78 -20.34 4.35
N LEU A 307 20.65 -19.75 3.95
CA LEU A 307 19.93 -20.15 2.75
C LEU A 307 19.91 -19.00 1.73
N LYS A 308 20.23 -19.32 0.47
CA LYS A 308 20.23 -18.37 -0.66
C LYS A 308 18.92 -18.46 -1.44
N GLY A 309 18.39 -17.30 -1.85
CA GLY A 309 17.30 -17.21 -2.83
C GLY A 309 16.00 -17.89 -2.38
N HIS A 310 15.66 -17.77 -1.10
CA HIS A 310 14.47 -18.40 -0.54
C HIS A 310 13.27 -17.46 -0.57
N ASP A 311 12.10 -18.03 -0.88
CA ASP A 311 10.83 -17.33 -0.89
C ASP A 311 10.07 -17.64 0.42
N HIS A 312 9.68 -16.60 1.15
CA HIS A 312 8.77 -16.71 2.29
C HIS A 312 7.42 -16.09 1.93
N ALA A 313 6.37 -16.91 1.89
CA ALA A 313 5.01 -16.41 1.76
C ALA A 313 4.58 -15.76 3.08
N VAL A 314 3.98 -14.57 3.00
CA VAL A 314 3.57 -13.76 4.17
C VAL A 314 2.06 -13.52 4.15
N LEU A 315 1.51 -13.18 2.99
CA LEU A 315 0.08 -12.92 2.79
C LEU A 315 -0.51 -13.86 1.75
N GLN A 316 -1.80 -14.15 1.91
CA GLN A 316 -2.58 -14.96 1.00
C GLN A 316 -3.95 -14.33 0.75
N HIS A 317 -4.48 -14.45 -0.46
CA HIS A 317 -5.80 -13.98 -0.86
C HIS A 317 -6.50 -15.02 -1.74
N ALA A 318 -7.72 -15.39 -1.39
CA ALA A 318 -8.46 -16.49 -2.05
C ALA A 318 -9.22 -16.08 -3.32
N GLY A 319 -9.12 -14.82 -3.77
CA GLY A 319 -9.72 -14.33 -5.01
C GLY A 319 -11.17 -13.87 -4.88
N ASP A 320 -11.92 -14.38 -3.90
CA ASP A 320 -13.36 -14.15 -3.75
C ASP A 320 -13.66 -13.34 -2.49
N ASN A 321 -14.00 -12.04 -2.58
CA ASN A 321 -14.54 -11.12 -1.52
C ASN A 321 -13.92 -11.14 -0.10
N GLU A 322 -12.92 -11.97 0.16
CA GLU A 322 -12.16 -12.10 1.38
C GLU A 322 -10.88 -11.30 1.19
N GLY A 323 -10.63 -10.32 2.05
CA GLY A 323 -9.39 -9.56 2.01
C GLY A 323 -8.15 -10.43 2.29
N TRP A 324 -6.98 -9.81 2.23
CA TRP A 324 -5.72 -10.51 2.49
C TRP A 324 -5.67 -11.07 3.91
N ARG A 325 -5.05 -12.25 4.06
CA ARG A 325 -4.80 -12.91 5.34
C ARG A 325 -3.34 -13.29 5.50
N LEU A 326 -2.87 -13.35 6.74
CA LEU A 326 -1.53 -13.85 7.05
C LEU A 326 -1.44 -15.35 6.76
N VAL A 327 -0.33 -15.75 6.14
CA VAL A 327 0.07 -17.15 6.01
C VAL A 327 0.44 -17.67 7.39
N GLN A 328 -0.02 -18.86 7.74
CA GLN A 328 0.31 -19.47 9.02
C GLN A 328 1.82 -19.69 9.13
N GLY A 329 2.43 -19.12 10.17
CA GLY A 329 3.88 -19.20 10.38
C GLY A 329 4.70 -18.22 9.55
N ALA A 330 4.07 -17.20 8.95
CA ALA A 330 4.76 -16.09 8.33
C ALA A 330 5.81 -15.49 9.29
N PRO A 331 7.04 -15.22 8.82
CA PRO A 331 8.07 -14.64 9.66
C PRO A 331 7.70 -13.19 10.00
N SER A 332 7.86 -12.80 11.26
CA SER A 332 7.77 -11.38 11.67
C SER A 332 9.12 -10.69 11.66
N THR A 333 10.21 -11.44 11.87
CA THR A 333 11.59 -10.93 11.84
C THR A 333 12.49 -11.94 11.14
N LEU A 334 13.43 -11.46 10.34
CA LEU A 334 14.40 -12.31 9.66
C LEU A 334 15.82 -11.84 9.88
N VAL A 335 16.68 -12.77 10.29
CA VAL A 335 18.13 -12.55 10.32
C VAL A 335 18.70 -12.83 8.94
N TYR A 336 19.46 -11.89 8.42
CA TYR A 336 20.13 -12.02 7.14
C TYR A 336 21.65 -11.85 7.26
N ARG A 337 22.35 -12.31 6.24
CA ARG A 337 23.77 -12.06 6.01
C ARG A 337 23.94 -11.57 4.58
N ASN A 338 24.64 -10.46 4.40
CA ASN A 338 25.10 -9.99 3.10
C ASN A 338 26.58 -9.58 3.20
N ALA A 339 27.14 -9.09 2.11
CA ALA A 339 28.56 -8.71 2.04
C ALA A 339 28.78 -7.44 1.21
N PRO A 340 28.21 -6.29 1.61
CA PRO A 340 28.40 -5.04 0.88
C PRO A 340 29.89 -4.73 0.80
N TYR A 341 30.34 -4.38 -0.41
CA TYR A 341 31.75 -4.10 -0.72
C TYR A 341 32.74 -5.20 -0.25
N GLY A 342 32.28 -6.46 -0.21
CA GLY A 342 33.09 -7.62 0.18
C GLY A 342 33.32 -7.79 1.68
N ARG A 343 32.62 -7.03 2.53
CA ARG A 343 32.69 -7.18 3.99
C ARG A 343 31.43 -7.85 4.51
N SER A 344 31.57 -9.04 5.09
CA SER A 344 30.42 -9.76 5.62
C SER A 344 29.82 -9.06 6.83
N GLN A 345 28.51 -8.89 6.80
CA GLN A 345 27.71 -8.35 7.89
C GLN A 345 26.48 -9.23 8.11
N ILE A 346 25.91 -9.12 9.30
CA ILE A 346 24.63 -9.76 9.66
C ILE A 346 23.67 -8.66 10.10
N GLY A 347 22.40 -8.82 9.75
CA GLY A 347 21.37 -7.87 10.15
C GLY A 347 20.04 -8.54 10.44
N VAL A 348 19.10 -7.75 10.92
CA VAL A 348 17.70 -8.12 11.08
C VAL A 348 16.82 -7.08 10.42
N PHE A 349 15.80 -7.55 9.70
CA PHE A 349 14.67 -6.73 9.30
C PHE A 349 13.36 -7.33 9.82
N GLU A 350 12.40 -6.46 10.07
CA GLU A 350 11.03 -6.81 10.43
C GLU A 350 10.17 -6.88 9.16
N VAL A 351 9.24 -7.82 9.15
CA VAL A 351 8.26 -8.04 8.08
C VAL A 351 6.91 -7.60 8.61
N HIS A 352 6.41 -6.49 8.07
CA HIS A 352 5.12 -5.94 8.44
C HIS A 352 4.08 -6.28 7.40
N ALA A 353 2.92 -6.74 7.85
CA ALA A 353 1.82 -7.08 6.97
C ALA A 353 0.50 -6.57 7.56
N GLU A 354 -0.23 -5.77 6.79
CA GLU A 354 -1.53 -5.23 7.19
C GLU A 354 -2.66 -5.95 6.46
N VAL A 355 -3.57 -6.51 7.25
CA VAL A 355 -4.76 -7.22 6.79
C VAL A 355 -6.01 -6.45 7.24
N PRO A 356 -7.07 -6.38 6.42
CA PRO A 356 -7.28 -7.07 5.14
C PRO A 356 -6.67 -6.38 3.91
N GLY A 357 -5.97 -5.25 4.08
CA GLY A 357 -5.50 -4.38 2.99
C GLY A 357 -4.44 -4.97 2.07
N GLY A 358 -3.68 -5.96 2.54
CA GLY A 358 -2.64 -6.61 1.74
C GLY A 358 -1.36 -5.81 1.60
N LEU A 359 -1.11 -4.86 2.52
CA LEU A 359 0.14 -4.12 2.53
C LEU A 359 1.22 -5.01 3.15
N LEU A 360 2.35 -5.16 2.45
CA LEU A 360 3.55 -5.84 2.94
C LEU A 360 4.71 -4.86 2.79
N TYR A 361 5.44 -4.61 3.87
CA TYR A 361 6.63 -3.78 3.85
C TYR A 361 7.67 -4.30 4.84
N LEU A 362 8.93 -3.92 4.62
CA LEU A 362 10.06 -4.38 5.42
C LEU A 362 10.69 -3.18 6.12
N THR A 363 11.18 -3.39 7.34
CA THR A 363 11.89 -2.34 8.08
C THR A 363 13.20 -2.90 8.62
N PRO A 364 14.36 -2.39 8.16
CA PRO A 364 15.65 -2.73 8.74
C PRO A 364 15.67 -2.32 10.22
N GLN A 365 16.06 -3.24 11.11
CA GLN A 365 16.07 -3.00 12.55
C GLN A 365 17.48 -2.78 13.08
N ALA A 366 18.42 -3.63 12.67
CA ALA A 366 19.81 -3.54 13.09
C ALA A 366 20.71 -4.31 12.11
N PHE A 367 21.96 -3.88 11.98
CA PHE A 367 23.01 -4.65 11.33
C PHE A 367 24.36 -4.40 12.00
N VAL A 368 25.22 -5.41 11.96
CA VAL A 368 26.58 -5.37 12.53
C VAL A 368 27.55 -6.17 11.65
N PRO A 369 28.84 -5.83 11.64
CA PRO A 369 29.86 -6.70 11.05
C PRO A 369 29.76 -8.12 11.59
N GLU A 370 29.98 -9.11 10.72
CA GLU A 370 29.93 -10.52 11.12
C GLU A 370 30.99 -10.79 12.22
N GLY A 371 30.57 -11.43 13.31
CA GLY A 371 31.40 -11.61 14.51
C GLY A 371 31.11 -10.62 15.64
N GLN A 372 30.15 -9.71 15.48
CA GLN A 372 29.61 -8.87 16.56
C GLN A 372 28.23 -9.33 17.03
N VAL A 373 27.81 -8.84 18.20
CA VAL A 373 26.50 -9.14 18.78
C VAL A 373 25.42 -8.41 17.99
N LEU A 374 24.44 -9.17 17.48
CA LEU A 374 23.27 -8.62 16.81
C LEU A 374 22.10 -8.57 17.80
N GLU A 375 21.49 -7.39 17.99
CA GLU A 375 20.38 -7.18 18.91
C GLU A 375 19.34 -6.22 18.33
N ILE A 376 18.07 -6.45 18.64
CA ILE A 376 16.95 -5.56 18.29
C ILE A 376 16.53 -4.85 19.57
N ARG A 377 16.51 -3.52 19.55
CA ARG A 377 16.26 -2.68 20.74
C ARG A 377 14.89 -2.02 20.73
#